data_AF-A0A4R6L360-F1
#
_entry.id   AF-A0A4R6L360-F1
#
_cell.length_a   1.000
_cell.length_b   1.000
_cell.length_c   1.000
_cell.angle_alpha   90.00
_cell.angle_beta   90.00
_cell.angle_gamma   90.00
#
_symmetry.space_group_name_H-M   'P 1'
#
loop_
_entity.id
_entity.type
_entity.pdbx_description
1 polymer ?
#
loop_
_entity_poly.entity_id
_entity_poly.type
_entity_poly.pdbx_seq_one_letter_code
_entity_poly.pdbx_strand_id
1 'polypeptide(L)'
;MRPCVQRLAGALPVEVAHNDREEPASNPHHGLVETSPAERLYDAAARCSADPYWANSTRLIETATQALVDGLDSPGLRELAAASHSARIRKLRRLLLDALDELSIPRPEASPGQHVSGTRYARLPTDTLRFEIKPSGEVLIYVNDLEITEAGAGMGMHPFNLFVPSNQLVATAEPRHVVVARCTCGESGCGSTEARITRIGSVVHWDWYVDPPLGHGMSFEAAQYDAEVERIGNDRSWQRPVDSVTRLVIEAVDRERWFIPGGLELSWAGVDHRDPQQFLVALFVKDEQFQVFLRFPIGDQAPEQLADDVLRTLRQPPRTWRATFHSLTVGRRGRPSMAGWRWRSEDPWG
;
A
#
# COMPACT_ATOMS: atom_id res chain seq x y z
N MET A 1 -53.45 23.35 39.06
CA MET A 1 -53.34 24.76 39.48
C MET A 1 -51.96 25.25 39.12
N ARG A 2 -51.89 26.52 38.70
CA ARG A 2 -50.78 27.22 38.02
C ARG A 2 -49.92 28.00 39.08
N PRO A 3 -48.96 28.87 38.73
CA PRO A 3 -47.56 28.91 39.22
C PRO A 3 -47.18 30.17 40.04
N CYS A 4 -45.89 30.36 40.38
CA CYS A 4 -45.26 31.68 40.71
C CYS A 4 -43.73 31.58 40.44
N VAL A 5 -43.04 32.38 39.59
CA VAL A 5 -42.82 33.87 39.52
C VAL A 5 -41.81 34.30 40.63
N GLN A 6 -40.68 35.02 40.47
CA GLN A 6 -40.29 36.26 39.75
C GLN A 6 -38.73 36.43 39.84
N ARG A 7 -37.98 36.80 38.77
CA ARG A 7 -37.32 38.11 38.42
C ARG A 7 -36.57 38.91 39.51
N LEU A 8 -35.34 39.36 39.17
CA LEU A 8 -34.72 40.73 39.20
C LEU A 8 -33.19 40.56 39.00
N ALA A 9 -32.49 41.05 37.95
CA ALA A 9 -32.21 42.40 37.46
C ALA A 9 -31.39 43.28 38.44
N GLY A 10 -30.11 43.52 38.11
CA GLY A 10 -29.20 44.43 38.82
C GLY A 10 -27.95 44.74 37.98
N ALA A 11 -27.70 46.03 37.75
CA ALA A 11 -26.81 46.63 36.75
C ALA A 11 -25.30 46.53 37.01
N LEU A 12 -24.57 46.86 35.93
CA LEU A 12 -23.12 47.00 35.70
C LEU A 12 -22.34 47.84 36.73
N PRO A 13 -20.99 47.77 36.71
CA PRO A 13 -20.29 48.86 36.04
C PRO A 13 -19.25 48.42 35.00
N VAL A 14 -19.01 49.35 34.08
CA VAL A 14 -18.08 49.34 32.96
C VAL A 14 -16.67 49.68 33.47
N GLU A 15 -15.67 48.88 33.09
CA GLU A 15 -14.28 49.31 33.06
C GLU A 15 -13.59 48.78 31.81
N VAL A 16 -12.67 49.60 31.29
CA VAL A 16 -12.29 49.70 29.88
C VAL A 16 -10.91 49.07 29.62
N ALA A 17 -10.83 48.40 28.46
CA ALA A 17 -9.66 48.12 27.62
C ALA A 17 -8.57 47.13 28.10
N HIS A 18 -8.43 46.02 27.38
CA HIS A 18 -7.37 45.90 26.38
C HIS A 18 -7.76 44.92 25.27
N ASN A 19 -7.52 45.33 24.04
CA ASN A 19 -7.97 44.69 22.81
C ASN A 19 -6.79 43.87 22.27
N ASP A 20 -6.61 42.67 22.79
CA ASP A 20 -5.67 41.71 22.23
C ASP A 20 -6.36 40.98 21.07
N ARG A 21 -6.02 41.45 19.87
CA ARG A 21 -6.29 40.76 18.61
C ARG A 21 -5.59 39.42 18.67
N GLU A 22 -6.34 38.35 18.93
CA GLU A 22 -5.92 37.00 18.56
C GLU A 22 -5.79 36.97 17.03
N GLU A 23 -4.54 36.96 16.57
CA GLU A 23 -4.18 36.64 15.20
C GLU A 23 -4.74 35.25 14.85
N PRO A 24 -5.48 35.09 13.74
CA PRO A 24 -5.89 33.77 13.30
C PRO A 24 -4.64 32.97 12.93
N ALA A 25 -4.49 31.82 13.59
CA ALA A 25 -3.47 30.83 13.31
C ALA A 25 -3.35 30.62 11.79
N SER A 26 -2.20 31.01 11.25
CA SER A 26 -1.79 30.76 9.88
C SER A 26 -1.80 29.25 9.65
N ASN A 27 -2.80 28.80 8.89
CA ASN A 27 -2.88 27.45 8.36
C ASN A 27 -1.65 27.23 7.47
N PRO A 28 -0.69 26.35 7.78
CA PRO A 28 0.36 26.04 6.85
C PRO A 28 -0.28 25.18 5.77
N HIS A 29 -0.65 25.81 4.65
CA HIS A 29 -0.82 25.09 3.41
C HIS A 29 0.49 24.31 3.19
N HIS A 30 0.44 23.00 3.43
CA HIS A 30 1.38 22.05 2.85
C HIS A 30 1.31 22.27 1.34
N GLY A 31 2.21 23.09 0.83
CA GLY A 31 2.47 23.16 -0.60
C GLY A 31 2.90 21.77 -1.01
N LEU A 32 2.02 21.07 -1.73
CA LEU A 32 2.45 19.97 -2.57
C LEU A 32 3.62 20.51 -3.38
N VAL A 33 4.81 19.96 -3.18
CA VAL A 33 5.96 20.30 -4.01
C VAL A 33 5.60 19.74 -5.39
N GLU A 34 5.09 20.59 -6.27
CA GLU A 34 4.86 20.22 -7.67
C GLU A 34 6.19 19.73 -8.23
N THR A 35 6.17 18.48 -8.73
CA THR A 35 7.31 17.88 -9.42
C THR A 35 7.83 18.87 -10.47
N SER A 36 9.14 19.07 -10.61
CA SER A 36 9.63 20.04 -11.59
C SER A 36 9.39 19.58 -13.04
N PRO A 37 9.31 20.49 -14.03
CA PRO A 37 9.13 20.12 -15.43
C PRO A 37 10.24 19.20 -15.97
N ALA A 38 11.48 19.39 -15.50
CA ALA A 38 12.63 18.58 -15.89
C ALA A 38 12.50 17.13 -15.39
N GLU A 39 11.98 16.96 -14.18
CA GLU A 39 11.74 15.66 -13.57
C GLU A 39 10.61 14.90 -14.25
N ARG A 40 9.50 15.58 -14.58
CA ARG A 40 8.42 14.98 -15.38
C ARG A 40 8.94 14.49 -16.74
N LEU A 41 9.78 15.29 -17.39
CA LEU A 41 10.39 14.91 -18.68
C LEU A 41 11.31 13.70 -18.54
N TYR A 42 12.11 13.63 -17.47
CA TYR A 42 12.92 12.46 -17.15
C TYR A 42 12.08 11.20 -16.91
N ASP A 43 10.99 11.31 -16.14
CA ASP A 43 10.09 10.19 -15.84
C ASP A 43 9.37 9.66 -17.09
N ALA A 44 9.01 10.55 -18.01
CA ALA A 44 8.48 10.17 -19.32
C ALA A 44 9.56 9.48 -20.18
N ALA A 45 10.79 9.99 -20.16
CA ALA A 45 11.92 9.39 -20.87
C ALA A 45 12.19 7.96 -20.39
N ALA A 46 12.23 7.76 -19.08
CA ALA A 46 12.54 6.46 -18.50
C ALA A 46 11.47 5.40 -18.78
N ARG A 47 10.20 5.80 -18.87
CA ARG A 47 9.11 4.91 -19.30
C ARG A 47 9.28 4.42 -20.72
N CYS A 48 9.60 5.34 -21.62
CA CYS A 48 9.90 4.99 -23.00
C CYS A 48 11.12 4.07 -23.09
N SER A 49 12.13 4.23 -22.23
CA SER A 49 13.28 3.32 -22.20
C SER A 49 12.95 1.93 -21.63
N ALA A 50 11.97 1.82 -20.71
CA ALA A 50 11.55 0.53 -20.15
C ALA A 50 10.67 -0.29 -21.10
N ASP A 51 9.91 0.37 -21.97
CA ASP A 51 9.02 -0.28 -22.93
C ASP A 51 9.72 -0.50 -24.29
N PRO A 52 10.04 -1.74 -24.69
CA PRO A 52 10.71 -2.03 -25.96
C PRO A 52 9.87 -1.61 -27.19
N TYR A 53 8.55 -1.42 -27.02
CA TYR A 53 7.64 -1.03 -28.09
C TYR A 53 7.32 0.47 -28.11
N TRP A 54 7.76 1.25 -27.12
CA TRP A 54 7.47 2.69 -27.01
C TRP A 54 5.97 3.01 -27.18
N ALA A 55 5.10 2.15 -26.65
CA ALA A 55 3.64 2.27 -26.77
C ALA A 55 3.13 3.59 -26.16
N ASN A 56 3.86 4.17 -25.21
CA ASN A 56 3.54 5.45 -24.56
C ASN A 56 4.17 6.69 -25.21
N SER A 57 4.57 6.62 -26.48
CA SER A 57 5.17 7.76 -27.20
C SER A 57 4.27 9.00 -27.30
N THR A 58 2.94 8.83 -27.26
CA THR A 58 1.99 9.95 -27.16
C THR A 58 2.16 10.74 -25.86
N ARG A 59 2.22 10.06 -24.72
CA ARG A 59 2.42 10.72 -23.41
C ARG A 59 3.77 11.45 -23.34
N LEU A 60 4.79 10.95 -24.04
CA LEU A 60 6.08 11.64 -24.13
C LEU A 60 5.95 13.01 -24.83
N ILE A 61 5.23 13.07 -25.95
CA ILE A 61 5.01 14.33 -26.69
C ILE A 61 4.17 15.30 -25.86
N GLU A 62 3.13 14.80 -25.19
CA GLU A 62 2.30 15.59 -24.26
C GLU A 62 3.13 16.15 -23.10
N THR A 63 4.00 15.32 -22.50
CA THR A 63 4.90 15.74 -21.41
C THR A 63 5.89 16.79 -21.88
N ALA A 64 6.47 16.62 -23.08
CA ALA A 64 7.36 17.61 -23.68
C ALA A 64 6.64 18.95 -23.94
N THR A 65 5.39 18.88 -24.39
CA THR A 65 4.54 20.07 -24.60
C THR A 65 4.28 20.78 -23.28
N GLN A 66 3.91 20.04 -22.23
CA GLN A 66 3.68 20.63 -20.91
C GLN A 66 4.96 21.22 -20.31
N ALA A 67 6.11 20.55 -20.47
CA ALA A 67 7.39 21.07 -19.98
C ALA A 67 7.75 22.44 -20.60
N LEU A 68 7.43 22.65 -21.90
CA LEU A 68 7.57 23.97 -22.54
C LEU A 68 6.64 25.02 -21.94
N VAL A 69 5.39 24.66 -21.66
CA VAL A 69 4.42 25.55 -21.01
C VAL A 69 4.90 25.95 -19.61
N ASP A 70 5.54 25.03 -18.90
CA ASP A 70 6.05 25.24 -17.55
C ASP A 70 7.43 25.93 -17.51
N GLY A 71 7.94 26.36 -18.67
CA GLY A 71 9.15 27.19 -18.79
C GLY A 71 10.46 26.44 -19.03
N LEU A 72 10.44 25.11 -19.20
CA LEU A 72 11.59 24.35 -19.64
C LEU A 72 11.76 24.52 -21.15
N ASP A 73 12.93 24.91 -21.65
CA ASP A 73 13.08 25.25 -23.07
C ASP A 73 14.41 24.77 -23.65
N SER A 74 14.34 24.05 -24.76
CA SER A 74 15.50 23.65 -25.57
C SER A 74 15.06 23.41 -27.03
N PRO A 75 15.99 23.53 -28.01
CA PRO A 75 15.70 23.18 -29.40
C PRO A 75 15.12 21.77 -29.57
N GLY A 76 15.76 20.76 -28.98
CA GLY A 76 15.32 19.37 -29.00
C GLY A 76 13.95 19.18 -28.35
N LEU A 77 13.66 19.89 -27.24
CA LEU A 77 12.37 19.82 -26.55
C LEU A 77 11.23 20.38 -27.42
N ARG A 78 11.46 21.50 -28.11
CA ARG A 78 10.49 22.09 -29.06
C ARG A 78 10.20 21.15 -30.22
N GLU A 79 11.24 20.54 -30.79
CA GLU A 79 11.07 19.56 -31.87
C GLU A 79 10.34 18.30 -31.40
N LEU A 80 10.59 17.85 -30.16
CA LEU A 80 9.90 16.71 -29.56
C LEU A 80 8.42 17.03 -29.32
N ALA A 81 8.10 18.19 -28.75
CA ALA A 81 6.72 18.63 -28.51
C ALA A 81 5.93 18.84 -29.81
N ALA A 82 6.61 19.26 -30.89
CA ALA A 82 6.00 19.42 -32.22
C ALA A 82 5.95 18.11 -33.03
N ALA A 83 6.45 16.99 -32.50
CA ALA A 83 6.49 15.74 -33.23
C ALA A 83 5.08 15.14 -33.42
N SER A 84 4.84 14.51 -34.58
CA SER A 84 3.61 13.74 -34.79
C SER A 84 3.56 12.50 -33.88
N HIS A 85 2.37 12.16 -33.36
CA HIS A 85 2.13 10.89 -32.67
C HIS A 85 2.43 9.65 -33.54
N SER A 86 2.43 9.79 -34.87
CA SER A 86 2.82 8.74 -35.81
C SER A 86 4.31 8.75 -36.19
N ALA A 87 5.12 9.60 -35.55
CA ALA A 87 6.55 9.67 -35.82
C ALA A 87 7.24 8.33 -35.50
N ARG A 88 8.23 7.97 -36.33
CA ARG A 88 9.01 6.74 -36.11
C ARG A 88 9.71 6.79 -34.74
N ILE A 89 9.64 5.70 -34.00
CA ILE A 89 10.25 5.55 -32.65
C ILE A 89 11.70 6.03 -32.61
N ARG A 90 12.54 5.66 -33.59
CA ARG A 90 13.94 6.13 -33.67
C ARG A 90 14.08 7.66 -33.71
N LYS A 91 13.14 8.36 -34.37
CA LYS A 91 13.14 9.82 -34.44
C LYS A 91 12.79 10.39 -33.06
N LEU A 92 11.72 9.91 -32.43
CA LEU A 92 11.30 10.36 -31.10
C LEU A 92 12.39 10.11 -30.06
N ARG A 93 13.03 8.94 -30.07
CA ARG A 93 14.15 8.62 -29.18
C ARG A 93 15.33 9.57 -29.36
N ARG A 94 15.69 9.91 -30.60
CA ARG A 94 16.77 10.87 -30.86
C ARG A 94 16.41 12.25 -30.31
N LEU A 95 15.23 12.77 -30.64
CA LEU A 95 14.77 14.08 -30.15
C LEU A 95 14.73 14.16 -28.63
N LEU A 96 14.31 13.08 -27.97
CA LEU A 96 14.33 12.98 -26.52
C LEU A 96 15.75 13.05 -25.95
N LEU A 97 16.69 12.27 -26.49
CA LEU A 97 18.06 12.27 -26.01
C LEU A 97 18.74 13.61 -26.24
N ASP A 98 18.49 14.25 -27.38
CA ASP A 98 18.98 15.60 -27.68
C ASP A 98 18.43 16.61 -26.67
N ALA A 99 17.12 16.57 -26.39
CA ALA A 99 16.48 17.44 -25.40
C ALA A 99 17.05 17.25 -23.98
N LEU A 100 17.25 15.99 -23.55
CA LEU A 100 17.83 15.69 -22.24
C LEU A 100 19.26 16.25 -22.11
N ASP A 101 20.10 16.05 -23.13
CA ASP A 101 21.47 16.56 -23.14
C ASP A 101 21.50 18.10 -23.10
N GLU A 102 20.70 18.76 -23.93
CA GLU A 102 20.61 20.22 -23.99
C GLU A 102 20.17 20.85 -22.65
N LEU A 103 19.22 20.19 -21.98
CA LEU A 103 18.69 20.61 -20.68
C LEU A 103 19.59 20.18 -19.52
N SER A 104 20.70 19.47 -19.79
CA SER A 104 21.56 18.85 -18.78
C SER A 104 20.80 17.92 -17.82
N ILE A 105 19.73 17.28 -18.32
CA ILE A 105 18.97 16.26 -17.62
C ILE A 105 19.67 14.91 -17.84
N PRO A 106 19.96 14.13 -16.79
CA PRO A 106 20.58 12.82 -16.94
C PRO A 106 19.79 11.89 -17.86
N ARG A 107 20.48 11.03 -18.61
CA ARG A 107 19.82 10.01 -19.43
C ARG A 107 19.38 8.83 -18.54
N PRO A 108 18.12 8.33 -18.68
CA PRO A 108 17.64 7.19 -17.89
C PRO A 108 18.49 5.91 -18.05
N GLU A 109 19.01 5.67 -19.26
CA GLU A 109 19.79 4.47 -19.61
C GLU A 109 21.23 4.50 -19.08
N ALA A 110 21.72 5.66 -18.66
CA ALA A 110 23.07 5.87 -18.16
C ALA A 110 23.01 6.27 -16.69
N SER A 111 22.79 5.32 -15.79
CA SER A 111 22.97 5.59 -14.36
C SER A 111 24.46 5.57 -13.98
N PRO A 112 25.02 6.72 -13.59
CA PRO A 112 25.98 6.71 -12.49
C PRO A 112 25.54 7.76 -11.47
N GLY A 113 24.90 7.31 -10.40
CA GLY A 113 24.27 8.17 -9.42
C GLY A 113 25.14 9.29 -8.83
N GLN A 114 24.48 10.40 -8.45
CA GLN A 114 25.04 11.45 -7.60
C GLN A 114 25.12 10.98 -6.15
N HIS A 115 26.02 11.57 -5.36
CA HIS A 115 26.26 11.15 -3.99
C HIS A 115 25.43 11.99 -3.01
N VAL A 116 24.60 11.36 -2.17
CA VAL A 116 23.99 11.99 -0.98
C VAL A 116 24.61 11.33 0.24
N SER A 117 25.25 12.12 1.11
CA SER A 117 25.90 11.62 2.33
C SER A 117 26.88 10.44 2.13
N GLY A 118 27.57 10.41 0.99
CA GLY A 118 28.52 9.34 0.63
C GLY A 118 27.89 8.09 -0.02
N THR A 119 26.56 8.01 -0.09
CA THR A 119 25.86 6.94 -0.83
C THR A 119 25.48 7.42 -2.22
N ARG A 120 25.65 6.56 -3.22
CA ARG A 120 25.40 6.87 -4.63
C ARG A 120 23.95 6.54 -4.98
N TYR A 121 23.19 7.53 -5.45
CA TYR A 121 21.77 7.40 -5.81
C TYR A 121 21.56 7.70 -7.28
N ALA A 122 20.71 6.93 -7.96
CA ALA A 122 20.31 7.22 -9.34
C ALA A 122 19.70 8.63 -9.51
N ARG A 123 19.09 9.20 -8.45
CA ARG A 123 18.43 10.53 -8.41
C ARG A 123 18.50 11.16 -7.00
N LEU A 124 18.30 12.47 -6.90
CA LEU A 124 18.06 13.18 -5.64
C LEU A 124 16.73 12.72 -4.99
N PRO A 125 16.60 12.73 -3.64
CA PRO A 125 15.40 12.31 -2.91
C PRO A 125 14.30 13.36 -3.01
N THR A 126 13.75 13.49 -4.22
CA THR A 126 12.82 14.57 -4.62
C THR A 126 11.48 14.01 -5.08
N ASP A 127 11.39 12.68 -5.19
CA ASP A 127 10.15 12.03 -5.57
C ASP A 127 9.12 12.19 -4.45
N THR A 128 7.87 12.41 -4.84
CA THR A 128 6.74 12.48 -3.94
C THR A 128 5.96 11.18 -4.02
N LEU A 129 5.47 10.70 -2.87
CA LEU A 129 4.68 9.48 -2.76
C LEU A 129 3.31 9.82 -2.18
N ARG A 130 2.26 9.21 -2.73
CA ARG A 130 0.90 9.28 -2.21
C ARG A 130 0.19 7.95 -2.39
N PHE A 131 -0.57 7.54 -1.39
CA PHE A 131 -1.42 6.36 -1.41
C PHE A 131 -2.89 6.73 -1.34
N GLU A 132 -3.72 5.92 -1.96
CA GLU A 132 -5.18 6.03 -1.92
C GLU A 132 -5.80 4.66 -1.79
N ILE A 133 -6.85 4.50 -0.99
CA ILE A 133 -7.60 3.25 -0.90
C ILE A 133 -8.91 3.44 -1.65
N LYS A 134 -9.06 2.74 -2.77
CA LYS A 134 -10.32 2.74 -3.53
C LYS A 134 -11.43 2.08 -2.72
N PRO A 135 -12.71 2.45 -2.94
CA PRO A 135 -13.85 1.74 -2.37
C PRO A 135 -13.90 0.25 -2.74
N SER A 136 -13.23 -0.17 -3.83
CA SER A 136 -13.06 -1.59 -4.19
C SER A 136 -12.15 -2.37 -3.24
N GLY A 137 -11.46 -1.69 -2.32
CA GLY A 137 -10.51 -2.29 -1.40
C GLY A 137 -9.12 -2.48 -2.00
N GLU A 138 -8.71 -1.59 -2.91
CA GLU A 138 -7.38 -1.60 -3.54
C GLU A 138 -6.57 -0.39 -3.08
N VAL A 139 -5.29 -0.60 -2.75
CA VAL A 139 -4.34 0.47 -2.50
C VAL A 139 -3.71 0.89 -3.82
N LEU A 140 -3.94 2.14 -4.21
CA LEU A 140 -3.27 2.80 -5.31
C LEU A 140 -2.03 3.51 -4.80
N ILE A 141 -1.00 3.54 -5.65
CA ILE A 141 0.28 4.17 -5.35
C ILE A 141 0.54 5.21 -6.43
N TYR A 142 0.78 6.43 -6.02
CA TYR A 142 1.15 7.54 -6.87
C TYR A 142 2.57 7.98 -6.55
N VAL A 143 3.42 8.06 -7.57
CA VAL A 143 4.76 8.66 -7.48
C VAL A 143 4.85 9.80 -8.47
N ASN A 144 5.13 11.02 -8.01
CA ASN A 144 5.14 12.22 -8.87
C ASN A 144 3.86 12.32 -9.72
N ASP A 145 2.70 12.09 -9.08
CA ASP A 145 1.35 12.04 -9.67
C ASP A 145 1.10 10.92 -10.71
N LEU A 146 2.08 10.06 -10.98
CA LEU A 146 1.86 8.86 -11.78
C LEU A 146 1.27 7.72 -10.93
N GLU A 147 0.14 7.17 -11.36
CA GLU A 147 -0.37 5.90 -10.81
C GLU A 147 0.55 4.73 -11.17
N ILE A 148 1.37 4.31 -10.20
CA ILE A 148 2.32 3.21 -10.30
C ILE A 148 1.61 1.86 -10.41
N THR A 149 0.49 1.68 -9.71
CA THR A 149 -0.25 0.42 -9.71
C THR A 149 -0.81 0.08 -11.08
N GLU A 150 -1.35 1.07 -11.79
CA GLU A 150 -1.83 0.92 -13.16
C GLU A 150 -0.64 0.75 -14.14
N ALA A 151 0.42 1.54 -13.98
CA ALA A 151 1.59 1.49 -14.87
C ALA A 151 2.40 0.18 -14.76
N GLY A 152 2.33 -0.49 -13.61
CA GLY A 152 2.93 -1.80 -13.38
C GLY A 152 2.00 -2.94 -13.77
N ALA A 153 1.66 -3.81 -12.83
CA ALA A 153 0.85 -5.00 -13.06
C ALA A 153 -0.66 -4.70 -13.28
N GLY A 154 -1.09 -3.44 -13.12
CA GLY A 154 -2.41 -2.96 -13.53
C GLY A 154 -3.43 -2.81 -12.41
N MET A 155 -3.25 -3.46 -11.26
CA MET A 155 -4.20 -3.39 -10.12
C MET A 155 -3.48 -3.25 -8.78
N GLY A 156 -4.06 -2.42 -7.89
CA GLY A 156 -3.56 -2.25 -6.53
C GLY A 156 -3.70 -3.51 -5.67
N MET A 157 -2.86 -3.60 -4.63
CA MET A 157 -2.96 -4.67 -3.64
C MET A 157 -4.10 -4.39 -2.65
N HIS A 158 -4.72 -5.44 -2.12
CA HIS A 158 -5.66 -5.30 -1.02
C HIS A 158 -4.95 -4.78 0.25
N PRO A 159 -5.51 -3.84 1.03
CA PRO A 159 -4.90 -3.29 2.24
C PRO A 159 -4.37 -4.34 3.23
N PHE A 160 -5.07 -5.47 3.41
CA PHE A 160 -4.59 -6.60 4.22
C PHE A 160 -3.19 -7.08 3.82
N ASN A 161 -2.90 -7.15 2.51
CA ASN A 161 -1.64 -7.68 2.02
C ASN A 161 -0.47 -6.70 2.22
N LEU A 162 -0.75 -5.41 2.43
CA LEU A 162 0.26 -4.38 2.63
C LEU A 162 0.41 -3.97 4.09
N PHE A 163 -0.66 -4.00 4.88
CA PHE A 163 -0.68 -3.36 6.20
C PHE A 163 -0.82 -4.33 7.37
N VAL A 164 -1.17 -5.60 7.13
CA VAL A 164 -1.51 -6.57 8.18
C VAL A 164 -0.67 -7.84 8.01
N PRO A 165 -0.05 -8.39 9.09
CA PRO A 165 -0.07 -7.93 10.49
C PRO A 165 0.77 -6.68 10.74
N SER A 166 1.65 -6.34 9.82
CA SER A 166 2.54 -5.18 9.91
C SER A 166 2.62 -4.48 8.57
N ASN A 167 2.81 -3.16 8.63
CA ASN A 167 2.94 -2.33 7.44
C ASN A 167 4.24 -2.64 6.70
N GLN A 168 4.10 -3.34 5.57
CA GLN A 168 5.18 -3.79 4.71
C GLN A 168 5.93 -2.60 4.10
N LEU A 169 5.28 -1.45 3.95
CA LEU A 169 5.86 -0.23 3.37
C LEU A 169 6.75 0.54 4.35
N VAL A 170 6.83 0.17 5.64
CA VAL A 170 7.74 0.86 6.57
C VAL A 170 9.19 0.64 6.15
N ALA A 171 9.91 1.69 5.76
CA ALA A 171 11.27 1.55 5.25
C ALA A 171 12.31 1.38 6.38
N THR A 172 13.12 0.32 6.30
CA THR A 172 14.24 0.02 7.22
C THR A 172 15.57 -0.01 6.49
N ALA A 173 16.68 0.01 7.24
CA ALA A 173 18.02 -0.13 6.65
C ALA A 173 18.22 -1.51 5.99
N GLU A 174 17.54 -2.55 6.48
CA GLU A 174 17.45 -3.85 5.81
C GLU A 174 16.49 -3.76 4.62
N PRO A 175 16.94 -4.06 3.38
CA PRO A 175 16.10 -4.07 2.19
C PRO A 175 14.98 -5.11 2.28
N ARG A 176 13.77 -4.75 1.86
CA ARG A 176 12.61 -5.66 1.81
C ARG A 176 11.97 -5.65 0.44
N HIS A 177 11.49 -6.80 -0.02
CA HIS A 177 10.70 -6.90 -1.25
C HIS A 177 9.22 -6.84 -0.89
N VAL A 178 8.49 -5.95 -1.54
CA VAL A 178 7.06 -5.76 -1.32
C VAL A 178 6.35 -5.83 -2.67
N VAL A 179 5.34 -6.70 -2.75
CA VAL A 179 4.41 -6.73 -3.87
C VAL A 179 3.47 -5.53 -3.72
N VAL A 180 3.53 -4.60 -4.66
CA VAL A 180 2.81 -3.33 -4.61
C VAL A 180 1.65 -3.25 -5.60
N ALA A 181 1.67 -4.07 -6.65
CA ALA A 181 0.58 -4.24 -7.59
C ALA A 181 0.47 -5.70 -8.03
N ARG A 182 -0.69 -6.09 -8.55
CA ARG A 182 -0.99 -7.43 -9.08
C ARG A 182 -1.70 -7.34 -10.42
N CYS A 183 -1.69 -8.46 -11.15
CA CYS A 183 -2.44 -8.59 -12.39
C CYS A 183 -3.94 -8.34 -12.19
N THR A 184 -4.57 -7.69 -13.17
CA THR A 184 -5.99 -7.36 -13.18
C THR A 184 -6.92 -8.58 -13.22
N CYS A 185 -6.42 -9.76 -13.61
CA CYS A 185 -7.20 -10.98 -13.63
C CYS A 185 -7.54 -11.52 -12.22
N GLY A 186 -6.84 -11.05 -11.18
CA GLY A 186 -7.06 -11.47 -9.79
C GLY A 186 -6.56 -12.87 -9.43
N GLU A 187 -6.08 -13.65 -10.41
CA GLU A 187 -5.50 -14.97 -10.20
C GLU A 187 -4.12 -14.87 -9.56
N SER A 188 -3.87 -15.72 -8.55
CA SER A 188 -2.60 -15.69 -7.82
C SER A 188 -1.45 -16.12 -8.75
N GLY A 189 -0.39 -15.31 -8.80
CA GLY A 189 0.81 -15.62 -9.60
C GLY A 189 0.72 -15.30 -11.09
N CYS A 190 -0.35 -14.63 -11.55
CA CYS A 190 -0.46 -14.24 -12.97
C CYS A 190 0.45 -13.06 -13.35
N GLY A 191 0.82 -12.20 -12.40
CA GLY A 191 1.69 -11.04 -12.63
C GLY A 191 1.68 -10.10 -11.42
N SER A 192 2.77 -9.38 -11.19
CA SER A 192 2.97 -8.54 -10.01
C SER A 192 4.01 -7.46 -10.23
N THR A 193 3.78 -6.30 -9.63
CA THR A 193 4.83 -5.29 -9.49
C THR A 193 5.45 -5.40 -8.13
N GLU A 194 6.77 -5.55 -8.09
CA GLU A 194 7.53 -5.68 -6.86
C GLU A 194 8.53 -4.52 -6.71
N ALA A 195 8.54 -3.94 -5.51
CA ALA A 195 9.47 -2.91 -5.10
C ALA A 195 10.39 -3.42 -3.99
N ARG A 196 11.69 -3.22 -4.13
CA ARG A 196 12.65 -3.35 -3.05
C ARG A 196 12.81 -2.03 -2.34
N ILE A 197 12.32 -1.95 -1.10
CA ILE A 197 12.31 -0.74 -0.29
C ILE A 197 13.50 -0.77 0.67
N THR A 198 14.32 0.27 0.64
CA THR A 198 15.50 0.41 1.52
C THR A 198 15.60 1.83 2.06
N ARG A 199 15.82 1.97 3.37
CA ARG A 199 16.19 3.25 3.98
C ARG A 199 17.70 3.40 4.02
N ILE A 200 18.19 4.55 3.57
CA ILE A 200 19.59 4.95 3.61
C ILE A 200 19.66 6.35 4.19
N GLY A 201 19.93 6.45 5.50
CA GLY A 201 19.93 7.73 6.21
C GLY A 201 18.56 8.41 6.15
N SER A 202 18.52 9.63 5.59
CA SER A 202 17.31 10.44 5.40
C SER A 202 16.62 10.20 4.04
N VAL A 203 16.95 9.12 3.35
CA VAL A 203 16.38 8.77 2.04
C VAL A 203 15.77 7.39 2.09
N VAL A 204 14.59 7.23 1.49
CA VAL A 204 14.01 5.93 1.19
C VAL A 204 14.12 5.69 -0.31
N HIS A 205 14.68 4.55 -0.70
CA HIS A 205 14.85 4.17 -2.10
C HIS A 205 14.02 2.94 -2.44
N TRP A 206 13.37 2.97 -3.60
CA TRP A 206 12.61 1.86 -4.18
C TRP A 206 13.26 1.43 -5.48
N ASP A 207 13.67 0.17 -5.57
CA ASP A 207 14.08 -0.46 -6.84
C ASP A 207 12.95 -1.37 -7.36
N TRP A 208 12.70 -1.39 -8.66
CA TRP A 208 11.67 -2.25 -9.27
C TRP A 208 12.27 -3.56 -9.80
N TYR A 209 11.52 -4.66 -9.70
CA TYR A 209 12.00 -6.00 -10.09
C TYR A 209 11.11 -6.71 -11.10
N VAL A 210 9.83 -6.91 -10.75
CA VAL A 210 8.83 -7.59 -11.57
C VAL A 210 7.88 -6.53 -12.12
N ASP A 211 7.52 -6.64 -13.40
CA ASP A 211 6.66 -5.69 -14.14
C ASP A 211 6.92 -4.24 -13.74
N PRO A 212 8.16 -3.74 -13.96
CA PRO A 212 8.58 -2.46 -13.42
C PRO A 212 7.78 -1.33 -14.07
N PRO A 213 7.12 -0.47 -13.27
CA PRO A 213 6.30 0.63 -13.78
C PRO A 213 7.15 1.67 -14.52
N LEU A 214 8.45 1.71 -14.18
CA LEU A 214 9.44 2.70 -14.62
C LEU A 214 10.79 2.00 -14.82
N GLY A 215 11.59 2.50 -15.76
CA GLY A 215 12.92 1.93 -16.07
C GLY A 215 14.01 2.24 -15.04
N HIS A 216 13.68 2.87 -13.92
CA HIS A 216 14.62 3.28 -12.86
C HIS A 216 13.93 3.30 -11.49
N GLY A 217 14.72 3.19 -10.43
CA GLY A 217 14.26 3.28 -9.05
C GLY A 217 13.95 4.71 -8.59
N MET A 218 13.20 4.83 -7.51
CA MET A 218 12.68 6.10 -6.97
C MET A 218 13.26 6.43 -5.60
N SER A 219 13.47 7.70 -5.31
CA SER A 219 14.07 8.17 -4.06
C SER A 219 13.22 9.26 -3.41
N PHE A 220 12.83 9.00 -2.17
CA PHE A 220 11.97 9.87 -1.37
C PHE A 220 12.74 10.43 -0.18
N GLU A 221 12.40 11.64 0.24
CA GLU A 221 12.80 12.14 1.55
C GLU A 221 12.12 11.28 2.64
N ALA A 222 12.90 10.81 3.61
CA ALA A 222 12.44 9.80 4.55
C ALA A 222 11.31 10.29 5.47
N ALA A 223 11.32 11.55 5.92
CA ALA A 223 10.27 12.06 6.78
C ALA A 223 8.92 12.19 6.03
N GLN A 224 8.93 12.66 4.78
CA GLN A 224 7.73 12.70 3.94
C GLN A 224 7.20 11.29 3.66
N TYR A 225 8.10 10.36 3.33
CA TYR A 225 7.76 8.96 3.11
C TYR A 225 7.10 8.33 4.36
N ASP A 226 7.71 8.53 5.53
CA ASP A 226 7.21 7.98 6.80
C ASP A 226 5.84 8.52 7.16
N ALA A 227 5.65 9.84 7.02
CA ALA A 227 4.37 10.49 7.31
C ALA A 227 3.24 9.91 6.43
N GLU A 228 3.52 9.68 5.15
CA GLU A 228 2.56 9.14 4.22
C GLU A 228 2.28 7.64 4.45
N VAL A 229 3.32 6.85 4.73
CA VAL A 229 3.20 5.43 5.09
C VAL A 229 2.45 5.24 6.41
N GLU A 230 2.67 6.10 7.40
CA GLU A 230 1.94 6.10 8.65
C GLU A 230 0.47 6.49 8.42
N ARG A 231 0.22 7.56 7.65
CA ARG A 231 -1.13 8.03 7.32
C ARG A 231 -1.96 6.92 6.69
N ILE A 232 -1.46 6.32 5.59
CA ILE A 232 -2.20 5.24 4.90
C ILE A 232 -2.27 3.98 5.77
N GLY A 233 -1.20 3.68 6.51
CA GLY A 233 -1.12 2.55 7.42
C GLY A 233 -2.09 2.65 8.58
N ASN A 234 -2.59 3.85 8.91
CA ASN A 234 -3.63 4.12 9.92
C ASN A 234 -5.03 4.31 9.33
N ASP A 235 -5.18 4.35 8.01
CA ASP A 235 -6.50 4.44 7.38
C ASP A 235 -7.28 3.13 7.59
N ARG A 236 -8.45 3.25 8.22
CA ARG A 236 -9.37 2.14 8.51
C ARG A 236 -10.72 2.34 7.83
N SER A 237 -10.89 3.38 7.02
CA SER A 237 -12.16 3.73 6.37
C SER A 237 -12.68 2.65 5.42
N TRP A 238 -11.77 1.81 4.91
CA TRP A 238 -12.06 0.67 4.04
C TRP A 238 -12.55 -0.58 4.78
N GLN A 239 -12.42 -0.64 6.11
CA GLN A 239 -12.73 -1.85 6.89
C GLN A 239 -14.23 -1.97 7.11
N ARG A 240 -14.81 -3.08 6.66
CA ARG A 240 -16.12 -3.53 7.14
C ARG A 240 -15.93 -4.19 8.51
N PRO A 241 -17.01 -4.38 9.30
CA PRO A 241 -16.91 -5.00 10.62
C PRO A 241 -16.11 -6.31 10.65
N VAL A 242 -16.30 -7.18 9.65
CA VAL A 242 -15.57 -8.45 9.57
C VAL A 242 -14.08 -8.29 9.20
N ASP A 243 -13.74 -7.26 8.44
CA ASP A 243 -12.33 -6.94 8.14
C ASP A 243 -11.63 -6.49 9.43
N SER A 244 -12.30 -5.73 10.30
CA SER A 244 -11.78 -5.41 11.63
C SER A 244 -11.50 -6.66 12.47
N VAL A 245 -12.41 -7.65 12.47
CA VAL A 245 -12.20 -8.94 13.17
C VAL A 245 -10.97 -9.65 12.61
N THR A 246 -10.88 -9.80 11.28
CA THR A 246 -9.74 -10.43 10.61
C THR A 246 -8.43 -9.78 11.00
N ARG A 247 -8.36 -8.44 10.95
CA ARG A 247 -7.16 -7.69 11.31
C ARG A 247 -6.76 -7.93 12.76
N LEU A 248 -7.70 -7.79 13.70
CA LEU A 248 -7.42 -7.97 15.13
C LEU A 248 -6.91 -9.37 15.44
N VAL A 249 -7.50 -10.40 14.81
CA VAL A 249 -7.06 -11.79 14.97
C VAL A 249 -5.65 -11.98 14.41
N ILE A 250 -5.37 -11.52 13.18
CA ILE A 250 -4.05 -11.68 12.54
C ILE A 250 -2.97 -10.91 13.33
N GLU A 251 -3.21 -9.65 13.71
CA GLU A 251 -2.26 -8.84 14.50
C GLU A 251 -1.97 -9.44 15.87
N ALA A 252 -3.00 -9.96 16.56
CA ALA A 252 -2.83 -10.59 17.86
C ALA A 252 -2.04 -11.89 17.75
N VAL A 253 -2.35 -12.74 16.76
CA VAL A 253 -1.61 -13.97 16.50
C VAL A 253 -0.15 -13.69 16.13
N ASP A 254 0.12 -12.67 15.31
CA ASP A 254 1.48 -12.30 14.92
C ASP A 254 2.31 -11.82 16.12
N ARG A 255 1.70 -11.03 17.01
CA ARG A 255 2.32 -10.57 18.27
C ARG A 255 2.57 -11.72 19.24
N GLU A 256 1.66 -12.70 19.26
CA GLU A 256 1.70 -13.87 20.13
C GLU A 256 2.28 -15.11 19.40
N ARG A 257 3.15 -14.96 18.39
CA ARG A 257 3.69 -16.07 17.55
C ARG A 257 4.16 -17.33 18.29
N TRP A 258 4.48 -17.24 19.58
CA TRP A 258 4.87 -18.35 20.46
C TRP A 258 3.69 -19.16 21.04
N PHE A 259 2.45 -18.73 20.79
CA PHE A 259 1.32 -19.12 21.62
C PHE A 259 0.34 -20.09 20.96
N ILE A 260 0.34 -20.27 19.62
CA ILE A 260 -0.54 -21.29 19.02
C ILE A 260 0.00 -22.69 19.38
N PRO A 261 -0.71 -23.50 20.19
CA PRO A 261 -0.13 -24.72 20.74
C PRO A 261 0.08 -25.79 19.65
N GLY A 262 1.22 -26.48 19.69
CA GLY A 262 1.43 -27.72 18.91
C GLY A 262 1.77 -27.54 17.44
N GLY A 263 2.48 -26.47 17.06
CA GLY A 263 2.99 -26.30 15.69
C GLY A 263 1.95 -25.88 14.66
N LEU A 264 0.84 -25.29 15.13
CA LEU A 264 -0.19 -24.70 14.29
C LEU A 264 0.23 -23.30 13.84
N GLU A 265 0.09 -23.01 12.55
CA GLU A 265 0.34 -21.69 11.96
C GLU A 265 -0.97 -21.10 11.44
N LEU A 266 -1.22 -19.80 11.67
CA LEU A 266 -2.36 -19.14 11.05
C LEU A 266 -2.16 -19.07 9.54
N SER A 267 -3.10 -19.62 8.79
CA SER A 267 -3.12 -19.58 7.32
C SER A 267 -3.84 -18.34 6.84
N TRP A 268 -5.11 -18.18 7.23
CA TRP A 268 -5.93 -17.02 6.92
C TRP A 268 -7.13 -16.94 7.86
N ALA A 269 -7.78 -15.78 7.92
CA ALA A 269 -9.05 -15.60 8.62
C ALA A 269 -9.97 -14.68 7.79
N GLY A 270 -11.29 -14.89 7.89
CA GLY A 270 -12.26 -14.08 7.16
C GLY A 270 -13.66 -14.69 7.18
N VAL A 271 -14.54 -14.16 6.33
CA VAL A 271 -15.88 -14.73 6.12
C VAL A 271 -15.74 -16.12 5.49
N ASP A 272 -16.50 -17.10 5.98
CA ASP A 272 -16.60 -18.39 5.31
C ASP A 272 -17.34 -18.24 3.98
N HIS A 273 -16.67 -18.56 2.87
CA HIS A 273 -17.27 -18.56 1.54
C HIS A 273 -18.47 -19.52 1.42
N ARG A 274 -18.55 -20.55 2.27
CA ARG A 274 -19.66 -21.52 2.29
C ARG A 274 -20.83 -21.06 3.14
N ASP A 275 -20.58 -20.22 4.15
CA ASP A 275 -21.60 -19.67 5.03
C ASP A 275 -21.21 -18.24 5.46
N PRO A 276 -21.76 -17.21 4.78
CA PRO A 276 -21.45 -15.82 5.08
C PRO A 276 -21.84 -15.36 6.50
N GLN A 277 -22.57 -16.17 7.26
CA GLN A 277 -22.89 -15.93 8.67
C GLN A 277 -21.80 -16.49 9.61
N GLN A 278 -20.71 -17.04 9.09
CA GLN A 278 -19.61 -17.58 9.87
C GLN A 278 -18.32 -16.83 9.57
N PHE A 279 -17.59 -16.52 10.64
CA PHE A 279 -16.19 -16.14 10.60
C PHE A 279 -15.35 -17.40 10.72
N LEU A 280 -14.46 -17.60 9.75
CA LEU A 280 -13.62 -18.77 9.61
C LEU A 280 -12.16 -18.39 9.90
N VAL A 281 -11.54 -19.16 10.80
CA VAL A 281 -10.10 -19.15 11.03
C VAL A 281 -9.53 -20.46 10.49
N ALA A 282 -8.62 -20.36 9.54
CA ALA A 282 -7.90 -21.49 8.97
C ALA A 282 -6.47 -21.53 9.52
N LEU A 283 -6.07 -22.69 10.03
CA LEU A 283 -4.74 -22.96 10.56
C LEU A 283 -4.09 -24.11 9.79
N PHE A 284 -2.77 -24.09 9.67
CA PHE A 284 -1.98 -25.21 9.14
C PHE A 284 -1.30 -25.98 10.26
N VAL A 285 -1.41 -27.31 10.21
CA VAL A 285 -0.52 -28.22 10.95
C VAL A 285 0.55 -28.67 9.98
N LYS A 286 1.63 -27.89 9.86
CA LYS A 286 2.63 -28.06 8.80
C LYS A 286 3.28 -29.44 8.81
N ASP A 287 3.70 -29.91 9.98
CA ASP A 287 4.39 -31.20 10.13
C ASP A 287 3.47 -32.40 9.82
N GLU A 288 2.17 -32.23 10.03
CA GLU A 288 1.18 -33.27 9.76
C GLU A 288 0.44 -33.07 8.44
N GLN A 289 0.69 -32.00 7.68
CA GLN A 289 0.05 -31.72 6.39
C GLN A 289 -1.49 -31.70 6.47
N PHE A 290 -2.04 -31.02 7.47
CA PHE A 290 -3.48 -30.80 7.60
C PHE A 290 -3.82 -29.30 7.62
N GLN A 291 -5.01 -28.96 7.14
CA GLN A 291 -5.64 -27.68 7.41
C GLN A 291 -6.76 -27.87 8.43
N VAL A 292 -6.85 -26.95 9.39
CA VAL A 292 -7.80 -26.97 10.50
C VAL A 292 -8.64 -25.70 10.45
N PHE A 293 -9.94 -25.84 10.67
CA PHE A 293 -10.92 -24.77 10.52
C PHE A 293 -11.71 -24.60 11.81
N LEU A 294 -11.73 -23.36 12.32
CA LEU A 294 -12.60 -22.96 13.41
C LEU A 294 -13.62 -21.96 12.86
N ARG A 295 -14.90 -22.19 13.16
CA ARG A 295 -16.01 -21.32 12.71
C ARG A 295 -16.68 -20.67 13.91
N PHE A 296 -16.93 -19.39 13.77
CA PHE A 296 -17.54 -18.54 14.79
C PHE A 296 -18.73 -17.81 14.19
N PRO A 297 -19.90 -17.78 14.84
CA PRO A 297 -21.05 -17.08 14.30
C PRO A 297 -20.78 -15.57 14.24
N ILE A 298 -21.02 -14.99 13.07
CA ILE A 298 -21.11 -13.54 12.90
C ILE A 298 -22.52 -13.15 13.33
N GLY A 299 -22.63 -12.39 14.42
CA GLY A 299 -23.87 -11.80 14.90
C GLY A 299 -23.70 -10.29 15.07
N ASP A 300 -24.63 -9.66 15.80
CA ASP A 300 -24.66 -8.21 16.00
C ASP A 300 -23.61 -7.70 17.01
N GLN A 301 -22.68 -8.55 17.44
CA GLN A 301 -21.62 -8.16 18.37
C GLN A 301 -20.60 -7.19 17.73
N ALA A 302 -19.94 -6.39 18.56
CA ALA A 302 -18.82 -5.57 18.12
C ALA A 302 -17.67 -6.45 17.58
N PRO A 303 -16.94 -6.02 16.53
CA PRO A 303 -15.81 -6.75 15.96
C PRO A 303 -14.77 -7.20 17.00
N GLU A 304 -14.48 -6.35 17.97
CA GLU A 304 -13.53 -6.60 19.06
C GLU A 304 -13.97 -7.79 19.91
N GLN A 305 -15.27 -7.91 20.19
CA GLN A 305 -15.81 -9.02 20.97
C GLN A 305 -15.67 -10.34 20.22
N LEU A 306 -15.96 -10.37 18.92
CA LEU A 306 -15.78 -11.57 18.10
C LEU A 306 -14.30 -11.94 17.98
N ALA A 307 -13.41 -10.97 17.80
CA ALA A 307 -11.97 -11.20 17.78
C ALA A 307 -11.47 -11.77 19.13
N ASP A 308 -11.95 -11.23 20.25
CA ASP A 308 -11.62 -11.75 21.58
C ASP A 308 -12.12 -13.18 21.79
N ASP A 309 -13.31 -13.51 21.28
CA ASP A 309 -13.87 -14.87 21.35
C ASP A 309 -13.04 -15.86 20.53
N VAL A 310 -12.60 -15.45 19.34
CA VAL A 310 -11.68 -16.20 18.49
C VAL A 310 -10.36 -16.43 19.23
N LEU A 311 -9.71 -15.37 19.71
CA LEU A 311 -8.42 -15.45 20.37
C LEU A 311 -8.50 -16.29 21.65
N ARG A 312 -9.54 -16.09 22.48
CA ARG A 312 -9.79 -16.91 23.68
C ARG A 312 -9.91 -18.39 23.35
N THR A 313 -10.53 -18.73 22.22
CA THR A 313 -10.62 -20.12 21.75
C THR A 313 -9.26 -20.65 21.32
N LEU A 314 -8.50 -19.89 20.53
CA LEU A 314 -7.13 -20.24 20.11
C LEU A 314 -6.17 -20.41 21.31
N ARG A 315 -6.45 -19.75 22.44
CA ARG A 315 -5.72 -19.91 23.71
C ARG A 315 -5.96 -21.23 24.43
N GLN A 316 -7.04 -21.94 24.11
CA GLN A 316 -7.32 -23.23 24.73
C GLN A 316 -6.53 -24.37 24.06
N PRO A 317 -6.29 -25.48 24.77
CA PRO A 317 -5.65 -26.65 24.17
C PRO A 317 -6.42 -27.15 22.93
N PRO A 318 -5.78 -27.41 21.78
CA PRO A 318 -6.46 -27.75 20.52
C PRO A 318 -7.51 -28.87 20.61
N ARG A 319 -7.25 -29.86 21.48
CA ARG A 319 -8.16 -30.97 21.77
C ARG A 319 -9.54 -30.55 22.32
N THR A 320 -9.70 -29.32 22.82
CA THR A 320 -10.98 -28.81 23.35
C THR A 320 -11.81 -28.12 22.27
N TRP A 321 -11.21 -27.74 21.15
CA TRP A 321 -11.86 -26.98 20.10
C TRP A 321 -12.97 -27.79 19.41
N ARG A 322 -13.98 -27.06 18.94
CA ARG A 322 -14.92 -27.54 17.92
C ARG A 322 -14.39 -27.10 16.58
N ALA A 323 -13.62 -27.96 15.93
CA ALA A 323 -12.97 -27.68 14.66
C ALA A 323 -13.36 -28.71 13.60
N THR A 324 -13.18 -28.34 12.35
CA THR A 324 -13.11 -29.30 11.25
C THR A 324 -11.71 -29.32 10.67
N PHE A 325 -11.38 -30.33 9.87
CA PHE A 325 -10.05 -30.44 9.26
C PHE A 325 -10.13 -31.16 7.91
N HIS A 326 -9.14 -30.94 7.05
CA HIS A 326 -8.93 -31.77 5.86
C HIS A 326 -7.44 -32.06 5.68
N SER A 327 -7.12 -33.19 5.07
CA SER A 327 -5.75 -33.51 4.68
C SER A 327 -5.32 -32.66 3.48
N LEU A 328 -4.07 -32.18 3.49
CA LEU A 328 -3.44 -31.59 2.30
C LEU A 328 -2.80 -32.66 1.40
N THR A 329 -2.62 -33.87 1.92
CA THR A 329 -2.13 -35.02 1.17
C THR A 329 -3.31 -35.84 0.67
N VAL A 330 -3.44 -35.97 -0.66
CA VAL A 330 -4.47 -36.79 -1.30
C VAL A 330 -4.39 -38.23 -0.81
N GLY A 331 -5.55 -38.79 -0.41
CA GLY A 331 -5.67 -40.19 -0.01
C GLY A 331 -5.14 -40.52 1.40
N ARG A 332 -4.57 -39.55 2.12
CA ARG A 332 -4.19 -39.74 3.52
C ARG A 332 -5.45 -39.86 4.37
N ARG A 333 -5.53 -40.94 5.15
CA ARG A 333 -6.59 -41.17 6.13
C ARG A 333 -6.08 -40.84 7.54
N GLY A 334 -6.99 -40.41 8.41
CA GLY A 334 -6.69 -40.12 9.81
C GLY A 334 -7.07 -38.71 10.21
N ARG A 335 -6.61 -38.31 11.39
CA ARG A 335 -6.84 -36.98 11.96
C ARG A 335 -5.51 -36.43 12.50
N PRO A 336 -5.36 -35.11 12.62
CA PRO A 336 -4.21 -34.51 13.31
C PRO A 336 -4.02 -35.11 14.70
N SER A 337 -2.78 -35.29 15.15
CA SER A 337 -2.46 -35.90 16.45
C SER A 337 -3.08 -35.14 17.63
N MET A 338 -3.21 -33.82 17.49
CA MET A 338 -3.82 -32.92 18.47
C MET A 338 -5.35 -32.89 18.45
N ALA A 339 -5.99 -33.58 17.50
CA ALA A 339 -7.42 -33.50 17.27
C ALA A 339 -8.23 -34.03 18.46
N GLY A 340 -9.17 -33.21 18.92
CA GLY A 340 -10.13 -33.55 19.95
C GLY A 340 -11.26 -34.46 19.46
N TRP A 341 -12.05 -35.00 20.38
CA TRP A 341 -13.24 -35.80 20.06
C TRP A 341 -14.34 -34.98 19.34
N ARG A 342 -14.31 -33.65 19.44
CA ARG A 342 -15.22 -32.71 18.75
C ARG A 342 -14.77 -32.36 17.34
N TRP A 343 -13.59 -32.80 16.91
CA TRP A 343 -13.10 -32.52 15.57
C TRP A 343 -13.81 -33.40 14.54
N ARG A 344 -14.05 -32.89 13.34
CA ARG A 344 -14.69 -33.62 12.23
C ARG A 344 -13.91 -33.42 10.93
N SER A 345 -13.84 -34.47 10.12
CA SER A 345 -13.26 -34.34 8.77
C SER A 345 -14.20 -33.56 7.87
N GLU A 346 -13.65 -32.69 7.02
CA GLU A 346 -14.36 -32.12 5.87
C GLU A 346 -14.16 -32.95 4.59
N ASP A 347 -13.24 -33.92 4.59
CA ASP A 347 -13.00 -34.77 3.43
C ASP A 347 -14.25 -35.60 3.13
N PRO A 348 -14.79 -35.57 1.89
CA PRO A 348 -16.03 -36.27 1.53
C PRO A 348 -15.91 -37.80 1.59
N TRP A 349 -14.70 -38.33 1.75
CA TRP A 349 -14.39 -39.76 1.86
C TRP A 349 -14.00 -40.19 3.28
N GLY A 350 -14.26 -39.33 4.28
CA GLY A 350 -14.02 -39.59 5.70
C GLY A 350 -14.86 -40.70 6.28
#